data_AF-A0AB73G0T0-F1
#
_entry.id   AF-A0AB73G0T0-F1
#
_cell.length_a   1.000
_cell.length_b   1.000
_cell.length_c   1.000
_cell.angle_alpha   90.00
_cell.angle_beta   90.00
_cell.angle_gamma   90.00
#
_symmetry.space_group_name_H-M   'P 1'
#
loop_
_entity.id
_entity.type
_entity.pdbx_description
1 polymer ?
#
loop_
_entity_poly.entity_id
_entity_poly.type
_entity_poly.pdbx_seq_one_letter_code
_entity_poly.pdbx_strand_id
1 'polypeptide(L)'
;MSLFSAVQLAPRDPILGLNEAFNADTRSTKVNLGVGVYTNEEGKIPLLRAVREAEKARVDAGLPRGYLPIDGIAAYDAAVQKLLLGNDSPLIAAGRVVTAQALGGTGALKIGADFLRTLNPNAKVAISDPSWENHRALFEAAGFEVVAYPYYDAKTNGVNFEGMLSALNGYEPGTIVVLHACCHNPTGVDLNDAQWQQVVDVVKARNLVPFLDIAYQGFGDSIDADAAAVRLFAAADLNAFVSSSFSKSFSLYGERVGALSVITSSKDEGARVLSQLKRVIRTNYSNPPTHGGAVVAAVLASPELHASWVQELGEMRDRIRAMRNGLVERLKASGVDRDFSFINAQRGMFSYSGLTSAQVDRLRDEFGIYAVGTGRICVAALNTRNLDVVANAVAAVLK
;
A
#
# COMPACT_ATOMS: atom_id res chain seq x y z
N MET A 1 -13.45 42.21 6.21
CA MET A 1 -13.21 40.77 6.47
C MET A 1 -12.04 40.32 5.62
N SER A 2 -11.10 39.53 6.16
CA SER A 2 -9.99 38.98 5.36
C SER A 2 -10.47 37.81 4.52
N LEU A 3 -9.76 37.52 3.42
CA LEU A 3 -10.02 36.37 2.55
C LEU A 3 -10.08 35.05 3.32
N PHE A 4 -9.29 34.91 4.39
CA PHE A 4 -9.14 33.67 5.16
C PHE A 4 -9.98 33.61 6.43
N SER A 5 -10.85 34.60 6.68
CA SER A 5 -11.61 34.69 7.94
C SER A 5 -12.55 33.51 8.21
N ALA A 6 -12.96 32.78 7.17
CA ALA A 6 -13.81 31.59 7.29
C ALA A 6 -13.05 30.25 7.21
N VAL A 7 -11.72 30.28 7.03
CA VAL A 7 -10.92 29.05 6.92
C VAL A 7 -10.85 28.37 8.27
N GLN A 8 -11.43 27.18 8.35
CA GLN A 8 -11.39 26.34 9.56
C GLN A 8 -10.06 25.57 9.64
N LEU A 9 -9.62 25.31 10.86
CA LEU A 9 -8.48 24.41 11.09
C LEU A 9 -8.87 23.00 10.65
N ALA A 10 -8.11 22.42 9.71
CA ALA A 10 -8.33 21.05 9.27
C ALA A 10 -8.13 20.07 10.45
N PRO A 11 -8.88 18.95 10.48
CA PRO A 11 -8.62 17.88 11.44
C PRO A 11 -7.16 17.41 11.36
N ARG A 12 -6.53 17.16 12.51
CA ARG A 12 -5.17 16.61 12.54
C ARG A 12 -5.20 15.15 12.10
N ASP A 13 -4.22 14.76 11.29
CA ASP A 13 -3.97 13.35 10.97
C ASP A 13 -3.62 12.59 12.26
N PRO A 14 -4.34 11.50 12.61
CA PRO A 14 -4.13 10.77 13.85
C PRO A 14 -2.73 10.12 13.96
N ILE A 15 -2.08 9.81 12.83
CA ILE A 15 -0.71 9.28 12.79
C ILE A 15 0.30 10.41 13.05
N LEU A 16 0.06 11.61 12.53
CA LEU A 16 0.94 12.76 12.77
C LEU A 16 0.92 13.17 14.25
N GLY A 17 -0.25 13.23 14.89
CA GLY A 17 -0.36 13.52 16.32
C GLY A 17 0.38 12.49 17.19
N LEU A 18 0.35 11.21 16.80
CA LEU A 18 1.10 10.15 17.48
C LEU A 18 2.62 10.34 17.34
N ASN A 19 3.11 10.79 16.18
CA ASN A 19 4.53 11.09 15.99
C ASN A 19 5.00 12.32 16.80
N GLU A 20 4.16 13.36 16.92
CA GLU A 20 4.45 14.52 17.77
C GLU A 20 4.61 14.09 19.24
N ALA A 21 3.67 13.30 19.76
CA ALA A 21 3.73 12.77 21.11
C ALA A 21 4.97 11.87 21.32
N PHE A 22 5.24 10.95 20.39
CA PHE A 22 6.44 10.11 20.43
C PHE A 22 7.73 10.94 20.46
N ASN A 23 7.82 12.01 19.66
CA ASN A 23 9.02 12.85 19.62
C ASN A 23 9.21 13.65 20.91
N ALA A 24 8.14 14.15 21.52
CA ALA A 24 8.17 14.90 22.77
C ALA A 24 8.52 14.05 24.02
N ASP A 25 8.31 12.74 23.95
CA ASP A 25 8.62 11.81 25.03
C ASP A 25 10.13 11.76 25.32
N THR A 26 10.54 11.98 26.56
CA THR A 26 11.96 12.04 26.97
C THR A 26 12.53 10.69 27.38
N ARG A 27 11.72 9.62 27.43
CA ARG A 27 12.19 8.27 27.77
C ARG A 27 13.15 7.75 26.71
N SER A 28 14.24 7.12 27.16
CA SER A 28 15.24 6.50 26.29
C SER A 28 14.78 5.17 25.66
N THR A 29 13.77 4.52 26.25
CA THR A 29 13.25 3.20 25.83
C THR A 29 11.91 3.25 25.10
N LYS A 30 11.58 4.38 24.46
CA LYS A 30 10.34 4.56 23.70
C LYS A 30 10.34 3.84 22.34
N VAL A 31 9.19 3.32 21.92
CA VAL A 31 9.03 2.60 20.64
C VAL A 31 7.84 3.18 19.87
N ASN A 32 8.03 3.52 18.59
CA ASN A 32 6.96 3.98 17.72
C ASN A 32 6.46 2.87 16.80
N LEU A 33 5.35 2.24 17.15
CA LEU A 33 4.64 1.25 16.34
C LEU A 33 3.53 1.89 15.50
N GLY A 34 3.33 3.21 15.58
CA GLY A 34 2.35 3.93 14.77
C GLY A 34 2.85 4.28 13.37
N VAL A 35 4.16 4.23 13.11
CA VAL A 35 4.77 4.59 11.82
C VAL A 35 4.33 3.71 10.66
N GLY A 36 4.32 4.27 9.44
CA GLY A 36 3.99 3.55 8.20
C GLY A 36 5.20 3.14 7.35
N VAL A 37 6.38 2.97 7.96
CA VAL A 37 7.67 2.72 7.29
C VAL A 37 8.39 1.52 7.89
N TYR A 38 9.22 0.87 7.08
CA TYR A 38 10.13 -0.17 7.54
C TYR A 38 11.35 0.51 8.18
N THR A 39 11.74 0.07 9.38
CA THR A 39 12.94 0.57 10.07
C THR A 39 13.89 -0.56 10.41
N ASN A 40 15.20 -0.34 10.36
CA ASN A 40 16.24 -1.28 10.76
C ASN A 40 16.33 -1.47 12.30
N GLU A 41 17.37 -2.17 12.78
CA GLU A 41 17.61 -2.40 14.22
C GLU A 41 17.85 -1.11 15.02
N GLU A 42 18.29 -0.03 14.38
CA GLU A 42 18.44 1.31 14.98
C GLU A 42 17.15 2.15 14.92
N GLY A 43 16.05 1.58 14.41
CA GLY A 43 14.79 2.31 14.22
C GLY A 43 14.86 3.37 13.11
N LYS A 44 15.75 3.21 12.12
CA LYS A 44 15.94 4.13 10.99
C LYS A 44 15.52 3.48 9.67
N ILE A 45 15.05 4.29 8.73
CA ILE A 45 14.70 3.83 7.38
C ILE A 45 16.00 3.41 6.65
N PRO A 46 16.10 2.19 6.09
CA PRO A 46 17.28 1.76 5.35
C PRO A 46 17.33 2.38 3.95
N LEU A 47 18.53 2.71 3.47
CA LEU A 47 18.80 2.91 2.04
C LEU A 47 19.27 1.59 1.46
N LEU A 48 18.48 0.99 0.56
CA LEU A 48 18.80 -0.32 -0.04
C LEU A 48 20.11 -0.25 -0.83
N ARG A 49 20.89 -1.34 -0.80
CA ARG A 49 22.15 -1.49 -1.55
C ARG A 49 21.91 -1.27 -3.04
N ALA A 50 20.90 -1.91 -3.63
CA ALA A 50 20.57 -1.75 -5.05
C ALA A 50 20.26 -0.29 -5.42
N VAL A 51 19.52 0.42 -4.56
CA VAL A 51 19.21 1.85 -4.73
C VAL A 51 20.48 2.69 -4.66
N ARG A 52 21.30 2.50 -3.62
CA ARG A 52 22.54 3.26 -3.44
C ARG A 52 23.49 3.11 -4.62
N GLU A 53 23.67 1.89 -5.14
CA GLU A 53 24.56 1.67 -6.28
C GLU A 53 23.99 2.26 -7.58
N ALA A 54 22.67 2.19 -7.79
CA ALA A 54 22.01 2.87 -8.91
C ALA A 54 22.14 4.40 -8.83
N GLU A 55 22.02 4.99 -7.63
CA GLU A 55 22.19 6.43 -7.41
C GLU A 55 23.62 6.90 -7.67
N LYS A 56 24.63 6.16 -7.19
CA LYS A 56 26.05 6.46 -7.47
C LYS A 56 26.34 6.48 -8.96
N ALA A 57 25.98 5.41 -9.66
CA ALA A 57 26.21 5.33 -11.11
C ALA A 57 25.50 6.47 -11.87
N ARG A 58 24.32 6.87 -11.40
CA ARG A 58 23.55 7.97 -12.00
C ARG A 58 24.18 9.34 -11.76
N VAL A 59 24.67 9.64 -10.55
CA VAL A 59 25.30 10.94 -10.27
C VAL A 59 26.61 11.10 -11.04
N ASP A 60 27.40 10.03 -11.16
CA ASP A 60 28.65 10.03 -11.92
C ASP A 60 28.43 10.33 -13.42
N ALA A 61 27.27 9.95 -13.96
CA ALA A 61 26.90 10.24 -15.35
C ALA A 61 26.57 11.73 -15.62
N GLY A 62 26.35 12.56 -14.59
CA GLY A 62 26.19 14.02 -14.76
C GLY A 62 25.05 14.46 -15.67
N LEU A 63 23.96 13.69 -15.74
CA LEU A 63 22.90 13.87 -16.75
C LEU A 63 22.13 15.21 -16.59
N PRO A 64 21.71 15.84 -17.71
CA PRO A 64 20.84 17.01 -17.66
C PRO A 64 19.44 16.67 -17.10
N ARG A 65 18.76 17.68 -16.53
CA ARG A 65 17.45 17.52 -15.85
C ARG A 65 16.33 18.28 -16.54
N GLY A 66 16.13 18.01 -17.82
CA GLY A 66 14.95 18.49 -18.57
C GLY A 66 13.65 17.81 -18.12
N TYR A 67 12.53 18.25 -18.69
CA TYR A 67 11.23 17.64 -18.42
C TYR A 67 11.13 16.21 -18.96
N LEU A 68 10.40 15.37 -18.22
CA LEU A 68 9.95 14.06 -18.71
C LEU A 68 8.72 14.20 -19.61
N PRO A 69 8.40 13.15 -20.40
CA PRO A 69 7.05 12.96 -20.92
C PRO A 69 5.99 13.05 -19.80
N ILE A 70 4.77 13.44 -20.14
CA ILE A 70 3.67 13.60 -19.18
C ILE A 70 3.40 12.31 -18.40
N ASP A 71 3.52 11.17 -19.07
CA ASP A 71 3.39 9.82 -18.53
C ASP A 71 4.66 9.26 -17.88
N GLY A 72 5.78 9.99 -17.96
CA GLY A 72 7.03 9.63 -17.29
C GLY A 72 8.03 8.89 -18.18
N ILE A 73 8.86 8.07 -17.54
CA ILE A 73 9.98 7.37 -18.19
C ILE A 73 9.45 6.07 -18.84
N ALA A 74 9.43 6.00 -20.17
CA ALA A 74 8.89 4.83 -20.88
C ALA A 74 9.51 3.48 -20.46
N ALA A 75 10.82 3.45 -20.16
CA ALA A 75 11.50 2.24 -19.67
C ALA A 75 11.05 1.84 -18.25
N TYR A 76 10.74 2.82 -17.39
CA TYR A 76 10.15 2.59 -16.08
C TYR A 76 8.74 2.02 -16.25
N ASP A 77 7.90 2.65 -17.07
CA ASP A 77 6.51 2.21 -17.28
C ASP A 77 6.44 0.76 -17.80
N ALA A 78 7.31 0.41 -18.75
CA ALA A 78 7.42 -0.96 -19.26
C ALA A 78 7.91 -1.96 -18.18
N ALA A 79 8.86 -1.56 -17.33
CA ALA A 79 9.33 -2.40 -16.22
C ALA A 79 8.23 -2.62 -15.18
N VAL A 80 7.43 -1.60 -14.87
CA VAL A 80 6.26 -1.71 -13.97
C VAL A 80 5.24 -2.71 -14.53
N GLN A 81 4.91 -2.62 -15.83
CA GLN A 81 3.97 -3.56 -16.44
C GLN A 81 4.41 -5.01 -16.26
N LYS A 82 5.68 -5.30 -16.55
CA LYS A 82 6.25 -6.64 -16.39
C LYS A 82 6.28 -7.10 -14.94
N LEU A 83 6.58 -6.21 -14.01
CA LEU A 83 6.59 -6.51 -12.58
C LEU A 83 5.19 -6.90 -12.07
N LEU A 84 4.15 -6.21 -12.54
CA LEU A 84 2.76 -6.48 -12.14
C LEU A 84 2.18 -7.72 -12.85
N LEU A 85 2.37 -7.83 -14.17
CA LEU A 85 1.62 -8.78 -15.00
C LEU A 85 2.46 -9.99 -15.46
N GLY A 86 3.75 -10.01 -15.15
CA GLY A 86 4.69 -11.00 -15.64
C GLY A 86 5.31 -10.63 -16.99
N ASN A 87 6.51 -11.16 -17.25
CA ASN A 87 7.28 -10.87 -18.47
C ASN A 87 6.57 -11.28 -19.76
N ASP A 88 5.80 -12.38 -19.72
CA ASP A 88 5.13 -12.99 -20.87
C ASP A 88 3.63 -12.65 -20.93
N SER A 89 3.22 -11.54 -20.30
CA SER A 89 1.80 -11.16 -20.27
C SER A 89 1.23 -10.96 -21.68
N PRO A 90 0.16 -11.68 -22.07
CA PRO A 90 -0.47 -11.50 -23.37
C PRO A 90 -1.11 -10.10 -23.53
N LEU A 91 -1.50 -9.46 -22.42
CA LEU A 91 -2.05 -8.10 -22.44
C LEU A 91 -0.98 -7.07 -22.81
N ILE A 92 0.25 -7.23 -22.29
CA ILE A 92 1.39 -6.38 -22.68
C ILE A 92 1.71 -6.59 -24.15
N ALA A 93 1.83 -7.85 -24.59
CA ALA A 93 2.12 -8.18 -25.99
C ALA A 93 1.06 -7.64 -26.96
N ALA A 94 -0.22 -7.63 -26.56
CA ALA A 94 -1.33 -7.07 -27.34
C ALA A 94 -1.42 -5.53 -27.27
N GLY A 95 -0.58 -4.85 -26.48
CA GLY A 95 -0.63 -3.39 -26.30
C GLY A 95 -1.89 -2.93 -25.56
N ARG A 96 -2.46 -3.77 -24.68
CA ARG A 96 -3.70 -3.53 -23.94
C ARG A 96 -3.48 -2.91 -22.56
N VAL A 97 -2.24 -2.62 -22.18
CA VAL A 97 -1.89 -2.05 -20.87
C VAL A 97 -1.33 -0.65 -21.05
N VAL A 98 -2.03 0.34 -20.48
CA VAL A 98 -1.53 1.71 -20.34
C VAL A 98 -0.82 1.80 -19.00
N THR A 99 0.32 2.48 -18.93
CA THR A 99 0.99 2.77 -17.65
C THR A 99 1.55 4.18 -17.69
N ALA A 100 1.32 4.93 -16.61
CA ALA A 100 1.88 6.25 -16.41
C ALA A 100 2.51 6.33 -15.02
N GLN A 101 3.76 6.80 -14.97
CA GLN A 101 4.47 7.11 -13.74
C GLN A 101 3.70 8.17 -12.92
N ALA A 102 3.61 7.92 -11.62
CA ALA A 102 2.82 8.72 -10.69
C ALA A 102 3.58 9.04 -9.40
N LEU A 103 3.07 10.02 -8.63
CA LEU A 103 3.66 10.45 -7.36
C LEU A 103 3.39 9.46 -6.21
N GLY A 104 4.02 8.30 -6.28
CA GLY A 104 3.74 7.15 -5.42
C GLY A 104 2.36 6.54 -5.71
N GLY A 105 1.94 5.57 -4.90
CA GLY A 105 0.61 4.96 -5.01
C GLY A 105 -0.51 5.99 -4.83
N THR A 106 -0.33 6.96 -3.94
CA THR A 106 -1.29 8.06 -3.75
C THR A 106 -1.51 8.89 -5.02
N GLY A 107 -0.42 9.21 -5.74
CA GLY A 107 -0.52 9.90 -7.02
C GLY A 107 -1.25 9.05 -8.06
N ALA A 108 -0.99 7.74 -8.10
CA ALA A 108 -1.64 6.80 -9.01
C ALA A 108 -3.15 6.69 -8.75
N LEU A 109 -3.54 6.56 -7.47
CA LEU A 109 -4.93 6.61 -7.02
C LEU A 109 -5.60 7.92 -7.43
N LYS A 110 -4.93 9.07 -7.21
CA LYS A 110 -5.50 10.38 -7.52
C LYS A 110 -5.76 10.56 -9.02
N ILE A 111 -4.77 10.29 -9.88
CA ILE A 111 -4.96 10.43 -11.33
C ILE A 111 -5.96 9.40 -11.87
N GLY A 112 -6.05 8.22 -11.27
CA GLY A 112 -7.07 7.22 -11.58
C GLY A 112 -8.48 7.65 -11.17
N ALA A 113 -8.62 8.20 -9.96
CA ALA A 113 -9.89 8.75 -9.46
C ALA A 113 -10.38 9.91 -10.32
N ASP A 114 -9.51 10.87 -10.62
CA ASP A 114 -9.85 12.01 -11.47
C ASP A 114 -10.26 11.57 -12.88
N PHE A 115 -9.57 10.58 -13.45
CA PHE A 115 -9.96 10.02 -14.73
C PHE A 115 -11.33 9.31 -14.65
N LEU A 116 -11.54 8.45 -13.66
CA LEU A 116 -12.81 7.77 -13.42
C LEU A 116 -13.97 8.76 -13.25
N ARG A 117 -13.71 9.90 -12.61
CA ARG A 117 -14.71 10.96 -12.40
C ARG A 117 -15.20 11.56 -13.72
N THR A 118 -14.32 11.65 -14.72
CA THR A 118 -14.71 12.11 -16.07
C THR A 118 -15.53 11.07 -16.84
N LEU A 119 -15.41 9.78 -16.50
CA LEU A 119 -16.12 8.69 -17.17
C LEU A 119 -17.54 8.50 -16.61
N ASN A 120 -17.66 8.40 -15.29
CA ASN A 120 -18.93 8.25 -14.61
C ASN A 120 -18.92 9.00 -13.26
N PRO A 121 -19.37 10.26 -13.22
CA PRO A 121 -19.41 11.04 -11.98
C PRO A 121 -20.50 10.57 -11.00
N ASN A 122 -21.35 9.61 -11.37
CA ASN A 122 -22.37 9.08 -10.48
C ASN A 122 -21.98 7.73 -9.85
N ALA A 123 -20.84 7.16 -10.24
CA ALA A 123 -20.33 5.94 -9.62
C ALA A 123 -20.05 6.17 -8.13
N LYS A 124 -20.32 5.15 -7.31
CA LYS A 124 -19.82 5.09 -5.94
C LYS A 124 -18.45 4.43 -5.92
N VAL A 125 -17.68 4.71 -4.88
CA VAL A 125 -16.43 4.01 -4.58
C VAL A 125 -16.64 3.18 -3.31
N ALA A 126 -16.35 1.89 -3.38
CA ALA A 126 -16.41 0.97 -2.26
C ALA A 126 -14.99 0.63 -1.77
N ILE A 127 -14.73 0.83 -0.49
CA ILE A 127 -13.45 0.52 0.18
C ILE A 127 -13.66 -0.57 1.25
N SER A 128 -12.60 -1.26 1.67
CA SER A 128 -12.70 -2.23 2.76
C SER A 128 -13.05 -1.54 4.09
N ASP A 129 -13.77 -2.26 4.96
CA ASP A 129 -13.99 -1.87 6.35
C ASP A 129 -13.04 -2.64 7.31
N PRO A 130 -12.03 -1.98 7.91
CA PRO A 130 -11.51 -0.66 7.57
C PRO A 130 -10.58 -0.71 6.35
N SER A 131 -10.11 0.45 5.89
CA SER A 131 -9.11 0.60 4.82
C SER A 131 -8.05 1.63 5.23
N TRP A 132 -7.00 1.79 4.42
CA TRP A 132 -6.08 2.92 4.55
C TRP A 132 -6.89 4.23 4.51
N GLU A 133 -6.71 5.05 5.54
CA GLU A 133 -7.53 6.23 5.84
C GLU A 133 -7.67 7.15 4.62
N ASN A 134 -6.57 7.39 3.91
CA ASN A 134 -6.55 8.30 2.78
C ASN A 134 -7.27 7.76 1.53
N HIS A 135 -7.72 6.50 1.48
CA HIS A 135 -8.62 6.06 0.41
C HIS A 135 -9.92 6.87 0.43
N ARG A 136 -10.56 6.96 1.61
CA ARG A 136 -11.81 7.72 1.76
C ARG A 136 -11.58 9.18 1.41
N ALA A 137 -10.60 9.82 2.05
CA ALA A 137 -10.30 11.23 1.84
C ALA A 137 -9.97 11.55 0.36
N LEU A 138 -9.18 10.71 -0.30
CA LEU A 138 -8.79 10.91 -1.70
C LEU A 138 -9.99 10.82 -2.65
N PHE A 139 -10.82 9.79 -2.52
CA PHE A 139 -11.96 9.59 -3.42
C PHE A 139 -13.10 10.58 -3.14
N GLU A 140 -13.35 10.95 -1.88
CA GLU A 140 -14.29 12.03 -1.54
C GLU A 140 -13.80 13.38 -2.08
N ALA A 141 -12.50 13.69 -1.96
CA ALA A 141 -11.92 14.89 -2.56
C ALA A 141 -11.91 14.88 -4.09
N ALA A 142 -11.93 13.71 -4.72
CA ALA A 142 -12.15 13.55 -6.17
C ALA A 142 -13.64 13.65 -6.56
N GLY A 143 -14.55 13.78 -5.59
CA GLY A 143 -15.97 14.04 -5.79
C GLY A 143 -16.88 12.82 -5.70
N PHE A 144 -16.38 11.66 -5.29
CA PHE A 144 -17.17 10.43 -5.18
C PHE A 144 -17.88 10.29 -3.83
N GLU A 145 -19.03 9.62 -3.85
CA GLU A 145 -19.58 9.01 -2.63
C GLU A 145 -18.75 7.76 -2.31
N VAL A 146 -18.24 7.66 -1.08
CA VAL A 146 -17.44 6.51 -0.62
C VAL A 146 -18.22 5.67 0.40
N VAL A 147 -18.49 4.42 0.04
CA VAL A 147 -19.11 3.39 0.90
C VAL A 147 -18.06 2.36 1.33
N ALA A 148 -18.38 1.55 2.34
CA ALA A 148 -17.52 0.46 2.77
C ALA A 148 -18.16 -0.91 2.53
N TYR A 149 -17.37 -1.92 2.17
CA TYR A 149 -17.77 -3.33 2.21
C TYR A 149 -17.21 -3.98 3.49
N PRO A 150 -17.95 -4.91 4.13
CA PRO A 150 -17.42 -5.67 5.25
C PRO A 150 -16.12 -6.37 4.86
N TYR A 151 -15.08 -6.26 5.69
CA TYR A 151 -13.80 -6.89 5.41
C TYR A 151 -13.15 -7.47 6.67
N TYR A 152 -12.70 -6.66 7.61
CA TYR A 152 -12.09 -7.16 8.84
C TYR A 152 -13.17 -7.63 9.84
N ASP A 153 -12.96 -8.82 10.42
CA ASP A 153 -13.77 -9.32 11.51
C ASP A 153 -12.98 -9.31 12.82
N ALA A 154 -13.35 -8.40 13.73
CA ALA A 154 -12.72 -8.27 15.04
C ALA A 154 -12.92 -9.50 15.94
N LYS A 155 -13.94 -10.35 15.68
CA LYS A 155 -14.17 -11.57 16.46
C LYS A 155 -13.18 -12.67 16.11
N THR A 156 -12.85 -12.80 14.82
CA THR A 156 -11.94 -13.85 14.31
C THR A 156 -10.52 -13.34 14.08
N ASN A 157 -10.31 -12.01 14.08
CA ASN A 157 -9.08 -11.33 13.65
C ASN A 157 -8.71 -11.62 12.17
N GLY A 158 -9.69 -12.12 11.40
CA GLY A 158 -9.57 -12.50 9.99
C GLY A 158 -10.53 -11.70 9.11
N VAL A 159 -10.92 -12.29 7.98
CA VAL A 159 -11.81 -11.64 7.00
C VAL A 159 -13.26 -12.11 7.16
N ASN A 160 -14.20 -11.16 7.22
CA ASN A 160 -15.64 -11.40 7.03
C ASN A 160 -15.93 -11.57 5.53
N PHE A 161 -15.53 -12.71 4.97
CA PHE A 161 -15.61 -12.94 3.53
C PHE A 161 -17.06 -13.04 3.02
N GLU A 162 -17.95 -13.64 3.81
CA GLU A 162 -19.37 -13.73 3.46
C GLU A 162 -20.01 -12.33 3.37
N GLY A 163 -19.74 -11.47 4.35
CA GLY A 163 -20.19 -10.08 4.32
C GLY A 163 -19.61 -9.28 3.16
N MET A 164 -18.32 -9.48 2.85
CA MET A 164 -17.66 -8.88 1.68
C MET A 164 -18.39 -9.27 0.39
N LEU A 165 -18.59 -10.58 0.17
CA LEU A 165 -19.19 -11.09 -1.07
C LEU A 165 -20.65 -10.67 -1.20
N SER A 166 -21.40 -10.64 -0.10
CA SER A 166 -22.78 -10.13 -0.08
C SER A 166 -22.84 -8.65 -0.48
N ALA A 167 -21.92 -7.81 0.02
CA ALA A 167 -21.88 -6.39 -0.33
C ALA A 167 -21.55 -6.20 -1.83
N LEU A 168 -20.54 -6.90 -2.34
CA LEU A 168 -20.16 -6.85 -3.75
C LEU A 168 -21.31 -7.27 -4.68
N ASN A 169 -22.05 -8.32 -4.33
CA ASN A 169 -23.23 -8.74 -5.09
C ASN A 169 -24.35 -7.67 -5.08
N GLY A 170 -24.45 -6.86 -4.03
CA GLY A 170 -25.43 -5.80 -3.92
C GLY A 170 -25.08 -4.50 -4.66
N TYR A 171 -23.84 -4.34 -5.13
CA TYR A 171 -23.43 -3.09 -5.78
C TYR A 171 -23.92 -2.94 -7.21
N GLU A 172 -24.26 -1.72 -7.59
CA GLU A 172 -24.71 -1.37 -8.94
C GLU A 172 -23.55 -1.44 -9.96
N PRO A 173 -23.84 -1.75 -11.23
CA PRO A 173 -22.85 -1.72 -12.30
C PRO A 173 -22.09 -0.40 -12.36
N GLY A 174 -20.78 -0.48 -12.58
CA GLY A 174 -19.89 0.69 -12.61
C GLY A 174 -19.44 1.19 -11.23
N THR A 175 -19.90 0.59 -10.13
CA THR A 175 -19.32 0.87 -8.80
C THR A 175 -17.83 0.53 -8.81
N ILE A 176 -17.00 1.45 -8.34
CA ILE A 176 -15.55 1.30 -8.26
C ILE A 176 -15.21 0.58 -6.97
N VAL A 177 -14.53 -0.56 -7.04
CA VAL A 177 -14.16 -1.34 -5.86
C VAL A 177 -12.66 -1.25 -5.65
N VAL A 178 -12.25 -0.56 -4.59
CA VAL A 178 -10.84 -0.44 -4.20
C VAL A 178 -10.43 -1.71 -3.46
N LEU A 179 -9.43 -2.43 -3.99
CA LEU A 179 -9.00 -3.73 -3.49
C LEU A 179 -7.50 -3.70 -3.19
N HIS A 180 -7.11 -3.97 -1.94
CA HIS A 180 -5.69 -4.15 -1.61
C HIS A 180 -5.23 -5.48 -2.19
N ALA A 181 -4.23 -5.47 -3.09
CA ALA A 181 -3.79 -6.68 -3.76
C ALA A 181 -3.17 -7.71 -2.79
N CYS A 182 -2.47 -7.22 -1.76
CA CYS A 182 -1.89 -7.98 -0.67
C CYS A 182 -1.50 -7.03 0.47
N CYS A 183 -1.14 -7.59 1.63
CA CYS A 183 -0.65 -6.86 2.80
C CYS A 183 -1.60 -5.73 3.23
N HIS A 184 -2.89 -6.05 3.38
CA HIS A 184 -3.95 -5.10 3.62
C HIS A 184 -3.59 -4.06 4.69
N ASN A 185 -3.71 -2.79 4.35
CA ASN A 185 -3.51 -1.69 5.28
C ASN A 185 -4.89 -1.21 5.74
N PRO A 186 -5.24 -1.30 7.04
CA PRO A 186 -4.31 -1.36 8.18
C PRO A 186 -4.19 -2.71 8.92
N THR A 187 -4.91 -3.74 8.51
CA THR A 187 -5.14 -4.93 9.36
C THR A 187 -4.12 -6.04 9.18
N GLY A 188 -3.46 -6.10 8.02
CA GLY A 188 -2.63 -7.23 7.60
C GLY A 188 -3.42 -8.49 7.22
N VAL A 189 -4.76 -8.47 7.29
CA VAL A 189 -5.61 -9.60 6.88
C VAL A 189 -5.74 -9.58 5.37
N ASP A 190 -5.41 -10.68 4.70
CA ASP A 190 -5.54 -10.80 3.24
C ASP A 190 -6.50 -11.91 2.85
N LEU A 191 -7.04 -11.81 1.63
CA LEU A 191 -7.76 -12.90 1.00
C LEU A 191 -6.78 -13.97 0.50
N ASN A 192 -7.23 -15.22 0.53
CA ASN A 192 -6.54 -16.31 -0.17
C ASN A 192 -6.96 -16.39 -1.65
N ASP A 193 -6.26 -17.18 -2.45
CA ASP A 193 -6.48 -17.27 -3.91
C ASP A 193 -7.90 -17.73 -4.28
N ALA A 194 -8.50 -18.64 -3.51
CA ALA A 194 -9.86 -19.13 -3.75
C ALA A 194 -10.92 -18.06 -3.44
N GLN A 195 -10.67 -17.20 -2.45
CA GLN A 195 -11.48 -16.03 -2.16
C GLN A 195 -11.33 -14.97 -3.24
N TRP A 196 -10.09 -14.73 -3.73
CA TRP A 196 -9.84 -13.82 -4.84
C TRP A 196 -10.59 -14.23 -6.11
N GLN A 197 -10.60 -15.52 -6.45
CA GLN A 197 -11.35 -16.00 -7.61
C GLN A 197 -12.84 -15.64 -7.53
N GLN A 198 -13.47 -15.85 -6.37
CA GLN A 198 -14.88 -15.48 -6.16
C GLN A 198 -15.12 -13.97 -6.25
N VAL A 199 -14.17 -13.15 -5.78
CA VAL A 199 -14.26 -11.69 -5.92
C VAL A 199 -14.18 -11.29 -7.39
N VAL A 200 -13.28 -11.88 -8.18
CA VAL A 200 -13.18 -11.66 -9.62
C VAL A 200 -14.48 -12.04 -10.33
N ASP A 201 -15.05 -13.20 -9.98
CA ASP A 201 -16.30 -13.69 -10.57
C ASP A 201 -17.46 -12.73 -10.30
N VAL A 202 -17.61 -12.24 -9.07
CA VAL A 202 -18.67 -11.26 -8.73
C VAL A 202 -18.43 -9.90 -9.39
N VAL A 203 -17.19 -9.39 -9.39
CA VAL A 203 -16.86 -8.13 -10.06
C VAL A 203 -17.21 -8.20 -11.55
N LYS A 204 -16.88 -9.32 -12.21
CA LYS A 204 -17.23 -9.56 -13.61
C LYS A 204 -18.74 -9.66 -13.82
N ALA A 205 -19.43 -10.50 -13.05
CA ALA A 205 -20.86 -10.74 -13.18
C ALA A 205 -21.71 -9.49 -12.93
N ARG A 206 -21.26 -8.61 -12.01
CA ARG A 206 -21.95 -7.36 -11.64
C ARG A 206 -21.46 -6.15 -12.43
N ASN A 207 -20.50 -6.32 -13.35
CA ASN A 207 -19.90 -5.25 -14.13
C ASN A 207 -19.37 -4.10 -13.23
N LEU A 208 -18.66 -4.46 -12.16
CA LEU A 208 -17.99 -3.51 -11.27
C LEU A 208 -16.62 -3.12 -11.84
N VAL A 209 -16.07 -2.00 -11.36
CA VAL A 209 -14.76 -1.51 -11.82
C VAL A 209 -13.70 -1.80 -10.73
N PRO A 210 -12.83 -2.81 -10.91
CA PRO A 210 -11.79 -3.10 -9.94
C PRO A 210 -10.68 -2.03 -10.00
N PHE A 211 -10.37 -1.45 -8.84
CA PHE A 211 -9.23 -0.57 -8.64
C PHE A 211 -8.30 -1.21 -7.60
N LEU A 212 -7.30 -1.95 -8.08
CA LEU A 212 -6.33 -2.60 -7.22
C LEU A 212 -5.29 -1.60 -6.71
N ASP A 213 -4.99 -1.65 -5.41
CA ASP A 213 -3.87 -0.95 -4.80
C ASP A 213 -2.81 -1.97 -4.32
N ILE A 214 -1.62 -1.90 -4.90
CA ILE A 214 -0.50 -2.81 -4.66
C ILE A 214 0.74 -2.03 -4.19
N ALA A 215 0.67 -1.54 -2.96
CA ALA A 215 1.75 -0.76 -2.34
C ALA A 215 2.87 -1.60 -1.69
N TYR A 216 2.69 -2.93 -1.62
CA TYR A 216 3.48 -3.84 -0.79
C TYR A 216 3.99 -5.10 -1.52
N GLN A 217 4.03 -5.09 -2.85
CA GLN A 217 4.55 -6.24 -3.63
C GLN A 217 5.95 -6.66 -3.14
N GLY A 218 6.07 -7.91 -2.68
CA GLY A 218 7.27 -8.52 -2.11
C GLY A 218 7.27 -8.65 -0.58
N PHE A 219 6.32 -8.03 0.14
CA PHE A 219 6.20 -8.11 1.61
C PHE A 219 5.23 -9.18 2.13
N GLY A 220 4.40 -9.77 1.26
CA GLY A 220 3.51 -10.85 1.61
C GLY A 220 4.24 -12.17 1.58
N ASP A 221 4.35 -12.75 0.38
CA ASP A 221 5.01 -14.04 0.11
C ASP A 221 6.24 -13.90 -0.79
N SER A 222 6.07 -13.35 -1.98
CA SER A 222 7.16 -13.05 -2.90
C SER A 222 6.72 -11.93 -3.84
N ILE A 223 7.68 -11.35 -4.58
CA ILE A 223 7.35 -10.32 -5.58
C ILE A 223 6.32 -10.84 -6.59
N ASP A 224 6.44 -12.11 -7.00
CA ASP A 224 5.55 -12.71 -7.99
C ASP A 224 4.19 -13.09 -7.41
N ALA A 225 4.19 -13.78 -6.26
CA ALA A 225 2.97 -14.23 -5.59
C ALA A 225 2.10 -13.06 -5.10
N ASP A 226 2.71 -11.96 -4.68
CA ASP A 226 1.98 -10.78 -4.21
C ASP A 226 1.24 -10.05 -5.35
N ALA A 227 1.55 -10.35 -6.62
CA ALA A 227 0.82 -9.86 -7.78
C ALA A 227 -0.31 -10.78 -8.24
N ALA A 228 -0.57 -11.90 -7.54
CA ALA A 228 -1.56 -12.90 -7.94
C ALA A 228 -2.96 -12.28 -8.16
N ALA A 229 -3.44 -11.45 -7.24
CA ALA A 229 -4.75 -10.78 -7.38
C ALA A 229 -4.82 -9.91 -8.65
N VAL A 230 -3.79 -9.11 -8.91
CA VAL A 230 -3.70 -8.29 -10.13
C VAL A 230 -3.77 -9.16 -11.39
N ARG A 231 -3.07 -10.29 -11.38
CA ARG A 231 -3.03 -11.22 -12.52
C ARG A 231 -4.34 -11.98 -12.72
N LEU A 232 -5.06 -12.29 -11.64
CA LEU A 232 -6.41 -12.89 -11.73
C LEU A 232 -7.39 -11.93 -12.42
N PHE A 233 -7.41 -10.65 -12.03
CA PHE A 233 -8.22 -9.64 -12.70
C PHE A 233 -7.81 -9.43 -14.17
N ALA A 234 -6.51 -9.43 -14.44
CA ALA A 234 -5.98 -9.32 -15.79
C ALA A 234 -6.40 -10.50 -16.69
N ALA A 235 -6.39 -11.73 -16.15
CA ALA A 235 -6.79 -12.94 -16.87
C ALA A 235 -8.32 -13.01 -17.11
N ALA A 236 -9.11 -12.28 -16.33
CA ALA A 236 -10.57 -12.27 -16.44
C ALA A 236 -11.13 -11.45 -17.61
N ASP A 237 -10.25 -10.85 -18.43
CA ASP A 237 -10.60 -9.95 -19.56
C ASP A 237 -11.44 -8.74 -19.12
N LEU A 238 -11.13 -8.21 -17.93
CA LEU A 238 -11.78 -7.03 -17.36
C LEU A 238 -10.96 -5.76 -17.64
N ASN A 239 -11.64 -4.62 -17.73
CA ASN A 239 -10.97 -3.35 -17.51
C ASN A 239 -10.65 -3.19 -16.03
N ALA A 240 -9.41 -2.89 -15.71
CA ALA A 240 -8.95 -2.78 -14.33
C ALA A 240 -7.98 -1.61 -14.18
N PHE A 241 -8.01 -0.99 -13.00
CA PHE A 241 -7.06 0.02 -12.57
C PHE A 241 -6.11 -0.58 -11.54
N VAL A 242 -4.82 -0.26 -11.63
CA VAL A 242 -3.81 -0.72 -10.67
C VAL A 242 -2.95 0.47 -10.25
N SER A 243 -3.07 0.87 -8.98
CA SER A 243 -2.13 1.75 -8.30
C SER A 243 -0.98 0.91 -7.75
N SER A 244 0.26 1.17 -8.19
CA SER A 244 1.45 0.52 -7.64
C SER A 244 2.38 1.55 -6.98
N SER A 245 3.12 1.12 -5.95
CA SER A 245 4.05 1.99 -5.24
C SER A 245 5.38 1.32 -4.94
N PHE A 246 6.46 2.07 -5.13
CA PHE A 246 7.81 1.68 -4.75
C PHE A 246 8.29 2.33 -3.45
N SER A 247 7.42 3.07 -2.75
CA SER A 247 7.78 3.71 -1.49
C SER A 247 8.29 2.71 -0.44
N LYS A 248 7.72 1.50 -0.39
CA LYS A 248 8.08 0.47 0.58
C LYS A 248 9.07 -0.51 -0.02
N SER A 249 8.76 -1.10 -1.17
CA SER A 249 9.56 -2.17 -1.79
C SER A 249 10.97 -1.72 -2.18
N PHE A 250 11.19 -0.43 -2.44
CA PHE A 250 12.51 0.15 -2.68
C PHE A 250 13.00 1.03 -1.53
N SER A 251 12.24 1.15 -0.43
CA SER A 251 12.52 2.12 0.63
C SER A 251 12.59 3.59 0.14
N LEU A 252 11.94 3.91 -0.99
CA LEU A 252 11.93 5.23 -1.64
C LEU A 252 10.70 6.07 -1.25
N TYR A 253 10.44 6.19 0.04
CA TYR A 253 9.24 6.88 0.57
C TYR A 253 9.13 8.33 0.11
N GLY A 254 10.23 9.08 0.26
CA GLY A 254 10.31 10.51 -0.03
C GLY A 254 10.41 10.85 -1.51
N GLU A 255 10.87 9.92 -2.35
CA GLU A 255 11.04 10.14 -3.80
C GLU A 255 9.74 10.04 -4.61
N ARG A 256 8.64 9.62 -3.96
CA ARG A 256 7.29 9.58 -4.54
C ARG A 256 7.23 8.78 -5.84
N VAL A 257 7.71 7.54 -5.82
CA VAL A 257 7.75 6.66 -7.00
C VAL A 257 6.59 5.65 -6.99
N GLY A 258 5.77 5.70 -8.03
CA GLY A 258 4.65 4.78 -8.25
C GLY A 258 4.14 4.86 -9.69
N ALA A 259 3.07 4.15 -9.99
CA ALA A 259 2.46 4.17 -11.32
C ALA A 259 0.97 3.87 -11.26
N LEU A 260 0.22 4.44 -12.20
CA LEU A 260 -1.11 3.94 -12.54
C LEU A 260 -1.00 3.08 -13.80
N SER A 261 -1.44 1.82 -13.70
CA SER A 261 -1.66 0.96 -14.87
C SER A 261 -3.17 0.77 -15.12
N VAL A 262 -3.58 0.82 -16.38
CA VAL A 262 -4.98 0.60 -16.81
C VAL A 262 -5.00 -0.51 -17.86
N ILE A 263 -5.77 -1.55 -17.59
CA ILE A 263 -6.02 -2.66 -18.52
C ILE A 263 -7.21 -2.30 -19.41
N THR A 264 -6.99 -2.32 -20.71
CA THR A 264 -7.95 -1.93 -21.75
C THR A 264 -8.31 -3.12 -22.65
N SER A 265 -9.36 -2.98 -23.43
CA SER A 265 -9.92 -4.03 -24.29
C SER A 265 -9.13 -4.18 -25.59
N SER A 266 -8.45 -3.12 -26.03
CA SER A 266 -7.67 -3.11 -27.28
C SER A 266 -6.57 -2.04 -27.25
N LYS A 267 -5.61 -2.15 -28.18
CA LYS A 267 -4.57 -1.14 -28.37
C LYS A 267 -5.13 0.26 -28.71
N ASP A 268 -6.21 0.32 -29.49
CA ASP A 268 -6.90 1.58 -29.80
C ASP A 268 -7.49 2.21 -28.54
N GLU A 269 -8.16 1.41 -27.71
CA GLU A 269 -8.71 1.88 -26.45
C GLU A 269 -7.61 2.37 -25.50
N GLY A 270 -6.51 1.64 -25.40
CA GLY A 270 -5.31 2.07 -24.66
C GLY A 270 -4.79 3.44 -25.11
N ALA A 271 -4.71 3.68 -26.42
CA ALA A 271 -4.28 4.97 -26.95
C ALA A 271 -5.23 6.12 -26.55
N ARG A 272 -6.54 5.90 -26.64
CA ARG A 272 -7.55 6.89 -26.21
C ARG A 272 -7.49 7.15 -24.71
N VAL A 273 -7.41 6.10 -23.88
CA VAL A 273 -7.28 6.21 -22.42
C VAL A 273 -6.04 7.00 -22.04
N LEU A 274 -4.87 6.65 -22.60
CA LEU A 274 -3.63 7.36 -22.31
C LEU A 274 -3.72 8.86 -22.68
N SER A 275 -4.35 9.20 -23.80
CA SER A 275 -4.50 10.60 -24.21
C SER A 275 -5.30 11.44 -23.18
N GLN A 276 -6.35 10.86 -22.58
CA GLN A 276 -7.14 11.53 -21.56
C GLN A 276 -6.42 11.57 -20.22
N LEU A 277 -5.74 10.48 -19.85
CA LEU A 277 -4.93 10.43 -18.64
C LEU A 277 -3.80 11.48 -18.67
N LYS A 278 -3.17 11.71 -19.84
CA LYS A 278 -2.20 12.79 -20.02
C LYS A 278 -2.80 14.17 -19.76
N ARG A 279 -4.07 14.42 -20.08
CA ARG A 279 -4.73 15.69 -19.74
C ARG A 279 -4.86 15.84 -18.23
N VAL A 280 -5.36 14.80 -17.54
CA VAL A 280 -5.49 14.76 -16.08
C VAL A 280 -4.16 15.04 -15.38
N ILE A 281 -3.10 14.35 -15.80
CA ILE A 281 -1.75 14.53 -15.24
C ILE A 281 -1.25 15.94 -15.51
N ARG A 282 -1.34 16.41 -16.77
CA ARG A 282 -0.77 17.69 -17.17
C ARG A 282 -1.37 18.87 -16.42
N THR A 283 -2.68 18.83 -16.16
CA THR A 283 -3.38 19.87 -15.39
C THR A 283 -3.27 19.72 -13.88
N ASN A 284 -2.61 18.67 -13.41
CA ASN A 284 -2.29 18.47 -12.00
C ASN A 284 -0.84 18.91 -11.71
N TYR A 285 0.13 18.22 -12.30
CA TYR A 285 1.56 18.44 -12.03
C TYR A 285 2.45 18.47 -13.28
N SER A 286 1.88 18.62 -14.48
CA SER A 286 2.58 18.66 -15.78
C SER A 286 3.25 17.34 -16.19
N ASN A 287 4.27 16.88 -15.47
CA ASN A 287 5.03 15.65 -15.70
C ASN A 287 5.67 15.18 -14.37
N PRO A 288 5.91 13.87 -14.18
CA PRO A 288 6.42 13.32 -12.91
C PRO A 288 7.91 13.63 -12.68
N PRO A 289 8.43 13.46 -11.45
CA PRO A 289 9.84 13.67 -11.12
C PRO A 289 10.73 12.55 -11.69
N THR A 290 11.97 12.91 -12.01
CA THR A 290 12.92 12.00 -12.68
C THR A 290 13.65 11.05 -11.73
N HIS A 291 14.10 11.53 -10.56
CA HIS A 291 15.13 10.83 -9.76
C HIS A 291 14.73 9.41 -9.38
N GLY A 292 13.71 9.26 -8.54
CA GLY A 292 13.31 7.93 -8.07
C GLY A 292 12.82 7.00 -9.18
N GLY A 293 12.10 7.51 -10.19
CA GLY A 293 11.66 6.71 -11.34
C GLY A 293 12.84 6.16 -12.16
N ALA A 294 13.87 6.98 -12.37
CA ALA A 294 15.07 6.55 -13.07
C ALA A 294 15.91 5.55 -12.26
N VAL A 295 15.97 5.71 -10.94
CA VAL A 295 16.64 4.75 -10.04
C VAL A 295 15.94 3.40 -10.07
N VAL A 296 14.60 3.37 -9.95
CA VAL A 296 13.83 2.12 -10.05
C VAL A 296 14.02 1.49 -11.43
N ALA A 297 13.94 2.27 -12.51
CA ALA A 297 14.16 1.75 -13.86
C ALA A 297 15.57 1.12 -14.03
N ALA A 298 16.61 1.77 -13.49
CA ALA A 298 17.97 1.26 -13.55
C ALA A 298 18.12 -0.06 -12.78
N VAL A 299 17.55 -0.15 -11.58
CA VAL A 299 17.57 -1.39 -10.78
C VAL A 299 16.81 -2.51 -11.48
N LEU A 300 15.61 -2.24 -12.01
CA LEU A 300 14.80 -3.27 -12.68
C LEU A 300 15.38 -3.72 -14.02
N ALA A 301 16.19 -2.89 -14.68
CA ALA A 301 16.80 -3.20 -15.98
C ALA A 301 18.16 -3.93 -15.88
N SER A 302 18.89 -3.77 -14.77
CA SER A 302 20.16 -4.48 -14.54
C SER A 302 19.89 -5.82 -13.83
N PRO A 303 20.30 -6.97 -14.40
CA PRO A 303 20.18 -8.26 -13.74
C PRO A 303 20.82 -8.30 -12.34
N GLU A 304 21.98 -7.66 -12.18
CA GLU A 304 22.74 -7.64 -10.94
C GLU A 304 22.05 -6.79 -9.86
N LEU A 305 21.62 -5.57 -10.22
CA LEU A 305 20.90 -4.69 -9.29
C LEU A 305 19.52 -5.26 -8.95
N HIS A 306 18.83 -5.85 -9.93
CA HIS A 306 17.55 -6.51 -9.71
C HIS A 306 17.70 -7.67 -8.72
N ALA A 307 18.70 -8.54 -8.89
CA ALA A 307 18.97 -9.63 -7.96
C ALA A 307 19.29 -9.11 -6.54
N SER A 308 20.10 -8.04 -6.45
CA SER A 308 20.40 -7.39 -5.16
C SER A 308 19.14 -6.86 -4.48
N TRP A 309 18.26 -6.19 -5.23
CA TRP A 309 16.99 -5.68 -4.72
C TRP A 309 16.04 -6.80 -4.27
N VAL A 310 15.88 -7.86 -5.08
CA VAL A 310 15.06 -9.03 -4.74
C VAL A 310 15.53 -9.66 -3.44
N GLN A 311 16.84 -9.80 -3.26
CA GLN A 311 17.43 -10.32 -2.03
C GLN A 311 17.12 -9.41 -0.83
N GLU A 312 17.38 -8.10 -0.94
CA GLU A 312 17.13 -7.14 0.15
C GLU A 312 15.66 -7.07 0.56
N LEU A 313 14.75 -7.05 -0.41
CA LEU A 313 13.32 -7.06 -0.14
C LEU A 313 12.90 -8.38 0.54
N GLY A 314 13.53 -9.50 0.16
CA GLY A 314 13.37 -10.78 0.84
C GLY A 314 13.82 -10.74 2.30
N GLU A 315 15.02 -10.20 2.57
CA GLU A 315 15.54 -9.99 3.93
C GLU A 315 14.56 -9.17 4.78
N MET A 316 14.00 -8.10 4.20
CA MET A 316 13.00 -7.24 4.87
C MET A 316 11.71 -8.00 5.20
N ARG A 317 11.16 -8.74 4.24
CA ARG A 317 9.95 -9.57 4.44
C ARG A 317 10.18 -10.62 5.52
N ASP A 318 11.28 -11.35 5.44
CA ASP A 318 11.55 -12.48 6.34
C ASP A 318 11.82 -11.99 7.77
N ARG A 319 12.44 -10.81 7.93
CA ARG A 319 12.55 -10.17 9.24
C ARG A 319 11.19 -9.80 9.83
N ILE A 320 10.26 -9.26 9.03
CA ILE A 320 8.90 -8.99 9.52
C ILE A 320 8.24 -10.28 10.00
N ARG A 321 8.36 -11.39 9.26
CA ARG A 321 7.84 -12.70 9.68
C ARG A 321 8.47 -13.17 10.99
N ALA A 322 9.78 -13.00 11.15
CA ALA A 322 10.47 -13.32 12.40
C ALA A 322 9.94 -12.48 13.59
N MET A 323 9.66 -11.19 13.38
CA MET A 323 9.07 -10.32 14.41
C MET A 323 7.64 -10.71 14.77
N ARG A 324 6.82 -11.12 13.79
CA ARG A 324 5.47 -11.68 14.04
C ARG A 324 5.56 -12.90 14.93
N ASN A 325 6.35 -13.89 14.50
CA ASN A 325 6.47 -15.15 15.23
C ASN A 325 7.04 -14.93 16.64
N GLY A 326 8.11 -14.13 16.74
CA GLY A 326 8.75 -13.86 18.02
C GLY A 326 7.85 -13.10 18.99
N LEU A 327 6.95 -12.22 18.52
CA LEU A 327 5.95 -11.56 19.35
C LEU A 327 4.91 -12.58 19.87
N VAL A 328 4.39 -13.43 18.99
CA VAL A 328 3.42 -14.48 19.35
C VAL A 328 3.98 -15.43 20.40
N GLU A 329 5.22 -15.92 20.20
CA GLU A 329 5.90 -16.82 21.14
C GLU A 329 6.06 -16.19 22.53
N ARG A 330 6.48 -14.92 22.59
CA ARG A 330 6.69 -14.20 23.86
C ARG A 330 5.40 -13.92 24.61
N LEU A 331 4.34 -13.54 23.90
CA LEU A 331 3.03 -13.32 24.50
C LEU A 331 2.47 -14.64 25.06
N LYS A 332 2.59 -15.74 24.29
CA LYS A 332 2.22 -17.07 24.76
C LYS A 332 3.00 -17.48 26.01
N ALA A 333 4.32 -17.27 26.03
CA ALA A 333 5.17 -17.60 27.17
C ALA A 333 4.88 -16.73 28.40
N SER A 334 4.37 -15.51 28.19
CA SER A 334 3.97 -14.60 29.26
C SER A 334 2.64 -14.98 29.92
N GLY A 335 1.93 -16.00 29.41
CA GLY A 335 0.69 -16.52 29.99
C GLY A 335 -0.46 -15.52 29.95
N VAL A 336 -0.57 -14.72 28.89
CA VAL A 336 -1.78 -13.92 28.64
C VAL A 336 -2.90 -14.82 28.13
N ASP A 337 -4.15 -14.59 28.56
CA ASP A 337 -5.29 -15.43 28.18
C ASP A 337 -5.65 -15.34 26.70
N ARG A 338 -5.40 -14.17 26.08
CA ARG A 338 -5.73 -13.92 24.68
C ARG A 338 -4.77 -14.66 23.75
N ASP A 339 -5.32 -15.41 22.79
CA ASP A 339 -4.54 -15.97 21.69
C ASP A 339 -4.15 -14.90 20.67
N PHE A 340 -2.85 -14.80 20.37
CA PHE A 340 -2.26 -13.89 19.40
C PHE A 340 -1.80 -14.58 18.11
N SER A 341 -2.13 -15.87 17.91
CA SER A 341 -1.75 -16.64 16.71
C SER A 341 -2.11 -15.95 15.38
N PHE A 342 -3.17 -15.15 15.36
CA PHE A 342 -3.59 -14.36 14.19
C PHE A 342 -2.53 -13.35 13.70
N ILE A 343 -1.58 -12.91 14.55
CA ILE A 343 -0.48 -12.04 14.14
C ILE A 343 0.40 -12.74 13.10
N ASN A 344 0.55 -14.07 13.18
CA ASN A 344 1.30 -14.85 12.18
C ASN A 344 0.51 -15.06 10.88
N ALA A 345 -0.82 -15.11 10.95
CA ALA A 345 -1.68 -15.24 9.76
C ALA A 345 -1.79 -13.91 8.97
N GLN A 346 -1.72 -12.78 9.67
CA GLN A 346 -1.66 -11.46 9.05
C GLN A 346 -0.30 -11.24 8.37
N ARG A 347 -0.31 -10.54 7.24
CA ARG A 347 0.85 -10.30 6.36
C ARG A 347 1.23 -8.83 6.26
N GLY A 348 2.39 -8.57 5.68
CA GLY A 348 2.89 -7.21 5.45
C GLY A 348 3.33 -6.47 6.71
N MET A 349 3.36 -5.14 6.63
CA MET A 349 3.96 -4.31 7.68
C MET A 349 3.07 -4.10 8.91
N PHE A 350 1.76 -4.32 8.80
CA PHE A 350 0.80 -3.97 9.83
C PHE A 350 0.06 -5.15 10.41
N SER A 351 -0.40 -5.00 11.64
CA SER A 351 -1.28 -5.93 12.30
C SER A 351 -2.30 -5.14 13.11
N TYR A 352 -3.57 -5.54 13.02
CA TYR A 352 -4.54 -5.16 14.04
C TYR A 352 -4.36 -6.08 15.24
N SER A 353 -3.71 -5.58 16.29
CA SER A 353 -3.45 -6.32 17.53
C SER A 353 -4.74 -6.62 18.32
N GLY A 354 -5.81 -5.87 18.01
CA GLY A 354 -7.08 -5.87 18.71
C GLY A 354 -6.99 -5.38 20.16
N LEU A 355 -5.90 -4.71 20.54
CA LEU A 355 -5.86 -3.93 21.78
C LEU A 355 -6.91 -2.81 21.72
N THR A 356 -7.60 -2.58 22.83
CA THR A 356 -8.56 -1.48 22.94
C THR A 356 -7.85 -0.13 23.00
N SER A 357 -8.55 0.96 22.70
CA SER A 357 -7.96 2.29 22.81
C SER A 357 -7.41 2.57 24.21
N ALA A 358 -8.10 2.12 25.27
CA ALA A 358 -7.62 2.23 26.65
C ALA A 358 -6.32 1.43 26.90
N GLN A 359 -6.19 0.24 26.32
CA GLN A 359 -4.95 -0.54 26.40
C GLN A 359 -3.82 0.12 25.60
N VAL A 360 -4.13 0.72 24.45
CA VAL A 360 -3.16 1.52 23.68
C VAL A 360 -2.69 2.75 24.46
N ASP A 361 -3.61 3.45 25.15
CA ASP A 361 -3.25 4.56 26.02
C ASP A 361 -2.35 4.12 27.18
N ARG A 362 -2.65 2.99 27.83
CA ARG A 362 -1.77 2.40 28.86
C ARG A 362 -0.39 2.07 28.31
N LEU A 363 -0.29 1.47 27.11
CA LEU A 363 1.00 1.20 26.48
C LEU A 363 1.83 2.47 26.25
N ARG A 364 1.19 3.55 25.83
CA ARG A 364 1.84 4.85 25.64
C ARG A 364 2.30 5.41 26.99
N ASP A 365 1.38 5.49 27.95
CA ASP A 365 1.59 6.25 29.18
C ASP A 365 2.53 5.50 30.14
N GLU A 366 2.33 4.20 30.33
CA GLU A 366 3.11 3.37 31.26
C GLU A 366 4.47 2.93 30.65
N PHE A 367 4.52 2.63 29.35
CA PHE A 367 5.68 1.95 28.73
C PHE A 367 6.37 2.74 27.62
N GLY A 368 5.81 3.85 27.14
CA GLY A 368 6.38 4.61 26.04
C GLY A 368 6.29 3.88 24.70
N ILE A 369 5.29 3.01 24.54
CA ILE A 369 5.03 2.27 23.31
C ILE A 369 3.81 2.87 22.62
N TYR A 370 4.05 3.44 21.44
CA TYR A 370 3.04 4.18 20.70
C TYR A 370 2.44 3.30 19.62
N ALA A 371 1.18 2.91 19.78
CA ALA A 371 0.37 2.26 18.76
C ALA A 371 -0.80 3.17 18.35
N VAL A 372 -1.41 2.92 17.19
CA VAL A 372 -2.59 3.70 16.79
C VAL A 372 -3.77 3.31 17.67
N GLY A 373 -4.64 4.27 18.04
CA GLY A 373 -5.79 4.04 18.94
C GLY A 373 -6.77 2.95 18.48
N THR A 374 -6.73 2.54 17.21
CA THR A 374 -7.49 1.39 16.67
C THR A 374 -6.86 0.02 17.00
N GLY A 375 -5.73 0.00 17.70
CA GLY A 375 -4.93 -1.21 17.93
C GLY A 375 -4.00 -1.57 16.77
N ARG A 376 -3.83 -0.73 15.74
CA ARG A 376 -2.87 -0.97 14.67
C ARG A 376 -1.45 -0.85 15.20
N ILE A 377 -0.63 -1.86 14.94
CA ILE A 377 0.82 -1.84 15.14
C ILE A 377 1.55 -2.01 13.80
N CYS A 378 2.67 -1.32 13.65
CA CYS A 378 3.64 -1.53 12.58
C CYS A 378 4.64 -2.59 13.05
N VAL A 379 4.42 -3.83 12.64
CA VAL A 379 5.34 -4.94 12.90
C VAL A 379 6.70 -4.68 12.25
N ALA A 380 6.74 -3.93 11.14
CA ALA A 380 7.99 -3.53 10.50
C ALA A 380 8.83 -2.51 11.30
N ALA A 381 8.31 -2.00 12.42
CA ALA A 381 9.06 -1.22 13.41
C ALA A 381 9.60 -2.07 14.58
N LEU A 382 9.19 -3.34 14.67
CA LEU A 382 9.78 -4.29 15.60
C LEU A 382 11.13 -4.78 15.08
N ASN A 383 12.03 -5.03 16.01
CA ASN A 383 13.36 -5.55 15.77
C ASN A 383 13.87 -6.31 17.01
N THR A 384 15.02 -6.97 16.90
CA THR A 384 15.52 -7.82 18.00
C THR A 384 15.82 -7.04 19.28
N ARG A 385 16.08 -5.74 19.19
CA ARG A 385 16.39 -4.88 20.33
C ARG A 385 15.15 -4.42 21.10
N ASN A 386 13.98 -4.36 20.47
CA ASN A 386 12.75 -3.85 21.09
C ASN A 386 11.65 -4.91 21.26
N LEU A 387 11.77 -6.09 20.65
CA LEU A 387 10.74 -7.11 20.65
C LEU A 387 10.36 -7.58 22.06
N ASP A 388 11.36 -7.85 22.91
CA ASP A 388 11.15 -8.26 24.30
C ASP A 388 10.48 -7.15 25.12
N VAL A 389 10.91 -5.90 24.94
CA VAL A 389 10.32 -4.73 25.61
C VAL A 389 8.84 -4.60 25.25
N VAL A 390 8.52 -4.73 23.96
CA VAL A 390 7.14 -4.61 23.47
C VAL A 390 6.28 -5.77 23.96
N ALA A 391 6.75 -7.00 23.86
CA ALA A 391 5.99 -8.16 24.30
C ALA A 391 5.66 -8.11 25.80
N ASN A 392 6.64 -7.72 26.62
CA ASN A 392 6.45 -7.58 28.08
C ASN A 392 5.46 -6.47 28.43
N ALA A 393 5.54 -5.31 27.76
CA ALA A 393 4.59 -4.22 27.96
C ALA A 393 3.16 -4.59 27.56
N VAL A 394 2.99 -5.26 26.41
CA VAL A 394 1.68 -5.77 25.98
C VAL A 394 1.14 -6.78 27.00
N ALA A 395 1.98 -7.71 27.49
CA ALA A 395 1.56 -8.65 28.52
C ALA A 395 1.15 -7.98 29.84
N ALA A 396 1.83 -6.91 30.25
CA ALA A 396 1.50 -6.15 31.46
C ALA A 396 0.21 -5.33 31.33
N VAL A 397 -0.18 -4.90 30.13
CA VAL A 397 -1.42 -4.17 29.89
C VAL A 397 -2.63 -5.11 29.76
N LEU A 398 -2.40 -6.36 29.39
CA LEU A 398 -3.43 -7.39 29.23
C LEU A 398 -3.77 -8.16 30.52
N LYS A 399 -2.89 -8.08 31.52
CA LYS A 399 -3.11 -8.56 32.88
C LYS A 399 -3.62 -7.42 33.75
#